data_AF-A0A2J6HMW0-F1
#
_entry.id   AF-A0A2J6HMW0-F1
#
_cell.length_a   1.000
_cell.length_b   1.000
_cell.length_c   1.000
_cell.angle_alpha   90.00
_cell.angle_beta   90.00
_cell.angle_gamma   90.00
#
_symmetry.space_group_name_H-M   'P 1'
#
loop_
_entity.id
_entity.type
_entity.pdbx_description
1 polymer ?
#
loop_
_entity_poly.entity_id
_entity_poly.type
_entity_poly.pdbx_seq_one_letter_code
_entity_poly.pdbx_strand_id
1 'polypeptide(L)'
;MRRNLLITFIVIFSFTGINAQTTRVLFLGNSYTYVNNLDQMVKDFALAMGDTLEVQRNTPGGYTLGHPDGGHLYNETSLSMIAEGGWDYVVLQDQSQFPTIPFFRDNYSYPAAIELAELIREASPDASPVFFMTWGRKFGGQQCIQDYCSADFVDFFHMQDTLAASYNHMAESVDGLCAPVGNAWGAAISDGDPINLFSADNSHPSLAGTYLAACTFYATLTGNSPEGCTYNAGLDGDIALFLQQKADSVVFSVNTGASLIEEQKVKIYPNPANSNVHIELPKGHNFKRFELKNSIGKTLFCDDIYREQNSLRISVDDLIGGIYFINLISASKVSALKILIAN
;
A
#
# COMPACT_ATOMS: atom_id res chain seq x y z
N MET A 1 63.25 2.83 43.18
CA MET A 1 61.80 3.12 43.27
C MET A 1 61.34 3.59 41.88
N ARG A 2 60.69 2.71 41.10
CA ARG A 2 60.08 3.09 39.81
C ARG A 2 58.56 3.15 40.03
N ARG A 3 57.97 4.33 39.80
CA ARG A 3 56.56 4.61 40.03
C ARG A 3 55.84 4.47 38.69
N ASN A 4 55.07 3.39 38.52
CA ASN A 4 54.25 3.19 37.32
C ASN A 4 53.02 4.10 37.40
N LEU A 5 52.86 4.98 36.42
CA LEU A 5 51.71 5.87 36.26
C LEU A 5 50.66 5.11 35.44
N LEU A 6 49.55 4.69 36.07
CA LEU A 6 48.38 4.21 35.33
C LEU A 6 47.63 5.42 34.76
N ILE A 7 47.51 5.49 33.44
CA ILE A 7 46.64 6.44 32.74
C ILE A 7 45.34 5.70 32.44
N THR A 8 44.26 6.06 33.12
CA THR A 8 42.92 5.54 32.85
C THR A 8 42.28 6.37 31.73
N PHE A 9 42.05 5.76 30.57
CA PHE A 9 41.24 6.35 29.50
C PHE A 9 39.76 6.23 29.85
N ILE A 10 39.10 7.35 30.10
CA ILE A 10 37.64 7.42 30.24
C ILE A 10 37.07 7.60 28.83
N VAL A 11 36.41 6.56 28.31
CA VAL A 11 35.65 6.63 27.06
C VAL A 11 34.27 7.21 27.40
N ILE A 12 34.04 8.45 27.00
CA ILE A 12 32.73 9.10 27.11
C ILE A 12 31.90 8.63 25.90
N PHE A 13 30.98 7.70 26.11
CA PHE A 13 29.95 7.37 25.13
C PHE A 13 28.92 8.50 25.12
N SER A 14 28.99 9.37 24.12
CA SER A 14 27.90 10.28 23.79
C SER A 14 26.74 9.46 23.23
N PHE A 15 25.75 9.15 24.07
CA PHE A 15 24.46 8.66 23.59
C PHE A 15 23.78 9.80 22.85
N THR A 16 23.84 9.80 21.52
CA THR A 16 22.88 10.53 20.71
C THR A 16 21.53 9.85 20.95
N GLY A 17 20.64 10.52 21.68
CA GLY A 17 19.27 10.05 21.84
C GLY A 17 18.65 9.89 20.46
N ILE A 18 18.31 8.65 20.10
CA ILE A 18 17.40 8.39 18.99
C ILE A 18 16.06 8.95 19.46
N ASN A 19 15.74 10.19 19.07
CA ASN A 19 14.37 10.66 19.17
C ASN A 19 13.57 9.79 18.19
N ALA A 20 12.72 8.90 18.72
CA ALA A 20 11.74 8.21 17.91
C ALA A 20 10.86 9.28 17.25
N GLN A 21 10.99 9.46 15.94
CA GLN A 21 10.17 10.40 15.20
C GLN A 21 8.72 9.87 15.22
N THR A 22 7.79 10.67 15.74
CA THR A 22 6.36 10.37 15.68
C THR A 22 5.84 10.76 14.32
N THR A 23 5.21 9.84 13.61
CA THR A 23 4.60 10.11 12.30
C THR A 23 3.19 10.67 12.50
N ARG A 24 2.91 11.85 11.93
CA ARG A 24 1.60 12.52 12.00
C ARG A 24 0.80 12.25 10.74
N VAL A 25 -0.41 11.72 10.91
CA VAL A 25 -1.30 11.32 9.82
C VAL A 25 -2.67 11.99 9.96
N LEU A 26 -3.11 12.70 8.93
CA LEU A 26 -4.45 13.27 8.86
C LEU A 26 -5.33 12.43 7.93
N PHE A 27 -6.46 11.92 8.43
CA PHE A 27 -7.45 11.21 7.62
C PHE A 27 -8.61 12.11 7.21
N LEU A 28 -8.72 12.40 5.91
CA LEU A 28 -9.88 13.04 5.30
C LEU A 28 -10.69 12.00 4.54
N GLY A 29 -11.90 11.72 5.03
CA GLY A 29 -12.76 10.73 4.38
C GLY A 29 -14.21 10.76 4.85
N ASN A 30 -14.81 9.58 4.96
CA ASN A 30 -16.22 9.45 5.33
C ASN A 30 -16.46 8.19 6.16
N SER A 31 -17.62 7.55 6.00
CA SER A 31 -18.00 6.33 6.71
C SER A 31 -17.07 5.16 6.47
N TYR A 32 -16.35 5.10 5.36
CA TYR A 32 -15.34 4.06 5.14
C TYR A 32 -14.12 4.24 6.05
N THR A 33 -13.91 5.44 6.59
CA THR A 33 -12.88 5.74 7.60
C THR A 33 -13.43 5.68 9.03
N TYR A 34 -14.57 6.33 9.34
CA TYR A 34 -15.03 6.37 10.75
C TYR A 34 -15.62 5.04 11.23
N VAL A 35 -16.15 4.19 10.35
CA VAL A 35 -16.72 2.89 10.75
C VAL A 35 -15.60 2.04 11.36
N ASN A 36 -15.90 1.44 12.52
CA ASN A 36 -14.95 0.70 13.36
C ASN A 36 -13.70 1.52 13.77
N ASN A 37 -13.73 2.85 13.63
CA ASN A 37 -12.62 3.76 13.90
C ASN A 37 -11.30 3.35 13.22
N LEU A 38 -11.31 3.23 11.89
CA LEU A 38 -10.15 2.77 11.11
C LEU A 38 -8.87 3.55 11.43
N ASP A 39 -8.93 4.87 11.52
CA ASP A 39 -7.79 5.74 11.86
C ASP A 39 -7.15 5.37 13.21
N GLN A 40 -7.97 5.16 14.24
CA GLN A 40 -7.48 4.71 15.54
C GLN A 40 -6.96 3.28 15.49
N MET A 41 -7.58 2.41 14.69
CA MET A 41 -7.11 1.04 14.48
C MET A 41 -5.73 1.02 13.81
N VAL A 42 -5.45 1.91 12.85
CA VAL A 42 -4.12 2.08 12.24
C VAL A 42 -3.10 2.50 13.29
N LYS A 43 -3.44 3.46 14.16
CA LYS A 43 -2.58 3.90 15.26
C LYS A 43 -2.26 2.78 16.24
N ASP A 44 -3.27 2.02 16.67
CA ASP A 44 -3.10 0.93 17.63
C ASP A 44 -2.30 -0.23 17.02
N PHE A 45 -2.51 -0.50 15.73
CA PHE A 45 -1.74 -1.48 14.97
C PHE A 45 -0.27 -1.08 14.88
N ALA A 46 0.02 0.16 14.51
CA ALA A 46 1.40 0.67 14.44
C ALA A 46 2.09 0.60 15.80
N LEU A 47 1.40 0.99 16.87
CA LEU A 47 1.95 0.92 18.24
C LEU A 47 2.30 -0.51 18.64
N ALA A 48 1.49 -1.49 18.27
CA ALA A 48 1.76 -2.90 18.52
C ALA A 48 2.94 -3.46 17.71
N MET A 49 3.31 -2.78 16.62
CA MET A 49 4.50 -3.09 15.81
C MET A 49 5.76 -2.31 16.25
N GLY A 50 5.61 -1.39 17.21
CA GLY A 50 6.72 -0.57 17.73
C GLY A 50 6.84 0.81 17.09
N ASP A 51 5.93 1.18 16.18
CA ASP A 51 5.88 2.49 15.52
C ASP A 51 4.90 3.43 16.24
N THR A 52 5.20 4.73 16.30
CA THR A 52 4.32 5.71 16.95
C THR A 52 3.67 6.62 15.93
N LEU A 53 2.34 6.53 15.81
CA LEU A 53 1.52 7.41 14.98
C LEU A 53 0.69 8.38 15.84
N GLU A 54 0.65 9.65 15.44
CA GLU A 54 -0.41 10.58 15.82
C GLU A 54 -1.42 10.66 14.69
N VAL A 55 -2.69 10.42 14.97
CA VAL A 55 -3.76 10.46 13.97
C VAL A 55 -4.79 11.53 14.33
N GLN A 56 -5.22 12.28 13.33
CA GLN A 56 -6.42 13.09 13.39
C GLN A 56 -7.33 12.74 12.21
N ARG A 57 -8.62 13.05 12.31
CA ARG A 57 -9.58 12.79 11.24
C ARG A 57 -10.63 13.87 11.09
N ASN A 58 -11.07 14.10 9.86
CA ASN A 58 -12.36 14.72 9.54
C ASN A 58 -13.10 13.78 8.59
N THR A 59 -14.21 13.20 9.05
CA THR A 59 -14.87 12.08 8.36
C THR A 59 -16.40 12.22 8.26
N PRO A 60 -16.95 13.30 7.68
CA PRO A 60 -18.39 13.43 7.60
C PRO A 60 -19.00 12.37 6.65
N GLY A 61 -20.18 11.85 6.99
CA GLY A 61 -20.81 10.76 6.24
C GLY A 61 -21.06 11.10 4.77
N GLY A 62 -20.70 10.19 3.87
CA GLY A 62 -20.93 10.33 2.42
C GLY A 62 -20.04 11.35 1.70
N TYR A 63 -19.07 11.95 2.40
CA TYR A 63 -18.22 12.98 1.79
C TYR A 63 -17.38 12.46 0.62
N THR A 64 -17.16 13.36 -0.33
CA THR A 64 -16.35 13.18 -1.52
C THR A 64 -15.01 13.91 -1.35
N LEU A 65 -14.09 13.75 -2.29
CA LEU A 65 -12.93 14.64 -2.36
C LEU A 65 -13.33 16.06 -2.77
N GLY A 66 -14.15 16.19 -3.82
CA GLY A 66 -14.24 17.42 -4.60
C GLY A 66 -15.63 17.95 -4.93
N HIS A 67 -16.72 17.32 -4.51
CA HIS A 67 -18.05 17.83 -4.83
C HIS A 67 -18.34 19.13 -4.03
N PRO A 68 -18.89 20.21 -4.64
CA PRO A 68 -19.21 21.45 -3.92
C PRO A 68 -20.12 21.25 -2.72
N ASP A 69 -21.13 20.39 -2.87
CA ASP A 69 -22.04 20.01 -1.80
C ASP A 69 -21.57 18.71 -1.14
N GLY A 70 -20.59 18.80 -0.25
CA GLY A 70 -20.08 17.65 0.53
C GLY A 70 -18.75 17.06 0.06
N GLY A 71 -17.78 17.91 -0.27
CA GLY A 71 -16.42 17.54 -0.60
C GLY A 71 -15.39 18.14 0.36
N HIS A 72 -14.31 17.41 0.62
CA HIS A 72 -13.22 17.89 1.48
C HIS A 72 -12.55 19.16 0.96
N LEU A 73 -12.49 19.34 -0.36
CA LEU A 73 -11.96 20.55 -0.99
C LEU A 73 -12.72 21.84 -0.59
N TYR A 74 -14.01 21.74 -0.25
CA TYR A 74 -14.84 22.87 0.14
C TYR A 74 -15.23 22.84 1.63
N ASN A 75 -14.64 21.92 2.40
CA ASN A 75 -14.95 21.77 3.81
C ASN A 75 -13.95 22.56 4.67
N GLU A 76 -14.43 23.61 5.35
CA GLU A 76 -13.60 24.50 6.18
C GLU A 76 -12.79 23.75 7.25
N THR A 77 -13.35 22.68 7.84
CA THR A 77 -12.62 21.86 8.83
C THR A 77 -11.45 21.12 8.17
N SER A 78 -11.68 20.47 7.03
CA SER A 78 -10.60 19.82 6.27
C SER A 78 -9.51 20.78 5.87
N LEU A 79 -9.86 21.94 5.30
CA LEU A 79 -8.90 22.95 4.88
C LEU A 79 -8.12 23.52 6.06
N SER A 80 -8.77 23.76 7.20
CA SER A 80 -8.09 24.20 8.42
C SER A 80 -7.12 23.16 8.97
N MET A 81 -7.47 21.87 8.94
CA MET A 81 -6.58 20.80 9.41
C MET A 81 -5.38 20.61 8.47
N ILE A 82 -5.57 20.77 7.16
CA ILE A 82 -4.46 20.80 6.19
C ILE A 82 -3.53 21.98 6.51
N ALA A 83 -4.10 23.19 6.67
CA ALA A 83 -3.36 24.42 6.92
C ALA A 83 -2.64 24.45 8.29
N GLU A 84 -3.05 23.62 9.26
CA GLU A 84 -2.32 23.43 10.52
C GLU A 84 -0.88 22.96 10.28
N GLY A 85 -0.69 22.12 9.26
CA GLY A 85 0.62 21.64 8.82
C GLY A 85 1.35 20.71 9.78
N GLY A 86 2.59 20.39 9.42
CA GLY A 86 3.43 19.42 10.13
C GLY A 86 2.97 17.97 9.98
N TRP A 87 2.22 17.66 8.92
CA TRP A 87 1.80 16.30 8.60
C TRP A 87 2.92 15.58 7.85
N ASP A 88 3.12 14.30 8.14
CA ASP A 88 3.94 13.42 7.28
C ASP A 88 3.09 12.82 6.17
N TYR A 89 1.83 12.49 6.51
CA TYR A 89 0.87 11.92 5.57
C TYR A 89 -0.50 12.58 5.72
N VAL A 90 -1.15 12.84 4.58
CA VAL A 90 -2.58 13.20 4.55
C VAL A 90 -3.31 12.19 3.70
N VAL A 91 -4.14 11.38 4.34
CA VAL A 91 -4.94 10.34 3.71
C VAL A 91 -6.19 10.99 3.09
N LEU A 92 -6.37 10.77 1.79
CA LEU A 92 -7.46 11.29 0.98
C LEU A 92 -8.35 10.15 0.53
N GLN A 93 -9.59 10.14 1.00
CA GLN A 93 -10.60 9.15 0.65
C GLN A 93 -11.76 9.83 -0.09
N ASP A 94 -12.11 9.31 -1.27
CA ASP A 94 -13.31 9.75 -1.98
C ASP A 94 -14.55 8.96 -1.54
N GLN A 95 -15.71 9.32 -2.08
CA GLN A 95 -16.95 8.56 -1.91
C GLN A 95 -16.89 7.26 -2.73
N SER A 96 -17.43 6.17 -2.20
CA SER A 96 -17.25 4.80 -2.71
C SER A 96 -17.71 4.52 -4.15
N GLN A 97 -18.50 5.42 -4.75
CA GLN A 97 -19.04 5.33 -6.11
C GLN A 97 -18.46 6.41 -7.03
N PHE A 98 -18.11 7.59 -6.49
CA PHE A 98 -17.65 8.75 -7.26
C PHE A 98 -16.54 8.41 -8.26
N PRO A 99 -15.44 7.72 -7.85
CA PRO A 99 -14.38 7.33 -8.78
C PRO A 99 -14.81 6.31 -9.84
N THR A 100 -15.96 5.66 -9.70
CA THR A 100 -16.46 4.67 -10.68
C THR A 100 -17.41 5.26 -11.72
N ILE A 101 -17.96 6.45 -11.48
CA ILE A 101 -18.89 7.12 -12.38
C ILE A 101 -18.11 8.18 -13.17
N PRO A 102 -17.92 8.02 -14.50
CA PRO A 102 -17.03 8.89 -15.28
C PRO A 102 -17.29 10.38 -15.11
N PHE A 103 -18.56 10.79 -15.10
CA PHE A 103 -18.92 12.20 -14.88
C PHE A 103 -18.37 12.74 -13.56
N PHE A 104 -18.59 12.03 -12.44
CA PHE A 104 -18.15 12.51 -11.14
C PHE A 104 -16.64 12.41 -10.96
N ARG A 105 -16.05 11.31 -11.44
CA ARG A 105 -14.61 11.07 -11.41
C ARG A 105 -13.85 12.18 -12.14
N ASP A 106 -14.24 12.47 -13.39
CA ASP A 106 -13.50 13.36 -14.27
C ASP A 106 -13.70 14.84 -13.89
N ASN A 107 -14.87 15.21 -13.34
CA ASN A 107 -15.19 16.60 -13.00
C ASN A 107 -14.93 16.97 -11.52
N TYR A 108 -14.83 16.00 -10.60
CA TYR A 108 -14.66 16.30 -9.17
C TYR A 108 -13.53 15.51 -8.51
N SER A 109 -13.47 14.19 -8.67
CA SER A 109 -12.45 13.37 -8.00
C SER A 109 -11.04 13.74 -8.44
N TYR A 110 -10.78 13.76 -9.74
CA TYR A 110 -9.44 14.05 -10.27
C TYR A 110 -8.99 15.49 -10.03
N PRO A 111 -9.81 16.53 -10.29
CA PRO A 111 -9.40 17.90 -9.99
C PRO A 111 -9.13 18.12 -8.49
N ALA A 112 -9.98 17.59 -7.61
CA ALA A 112 -9.78 17.75 -6.17
C ALA A 112 -8.58 16.99 -5.63
N ALA A 113 -8.22 15.84 -6.21
CA ALA A 113 -6.98 15.14 -5.88
C ALA A 113 -5.75 16.05 -6.09
N ILE A 114 -5.71 16.79 -7.20
CA ILE A 114 -4.63 17.73 -7.53
C ILE A 114 -4.63 18.90 -6.56
N GLU A 115 -5.77 19.58 -6.41
CA GLU A 115 -5.86 20.81 -5.59
C GLU A 115 -5.61 20.53 -4.10
N LEU A 116 -6.15 19.44 -3.56
CA LEU A 116 -5.87 19.04 -2.17
C LEU A 116 -4.39 18.71 -1.98
N ALA A 117 -3.75 18.02 -2.94
CA ALA A 117 -2.33 17.71 -2.85
C ALA A 117 -1.43 18.96 -2.86
N GLU A 118 -1.80 19.98 -3.65
CA GLU A 118 -1.13 21.28 -3.66
C GLU A 118 -1.25 21.96 -2.30
N LEU A 119 -2.45 22.04 -1.73
CA LEU A 119 -2.70 22.64 -0.41
C LEU A 119 -1.95 21.89 0.70
N ILE A 120 -1.91 20.56 0.64
CA ILE A 120 -1.15 19.73 1.59
C ILE A 120 0.34 20.09 1.56
N ARG A 121 0.93 20.17 0.37
CA ARG A 121 2.37 20.46 0.22
C ARG A 121 2.71 21.93 0.49
N GLU A 122 1.77 22.84 0.27
CA GLU A 122 1.94 24.24 0.68
C GLU A 122 2.06 24.35 2.21
N ALA A 123 1.21 23.64 2.96
CA ALA A 123 1.22 23.66 4.42
C ALA A 123 2.28 22.73 5.05
N SER A 124 2.63 21.63 4.37
CA SER A 124 3.60 20.62 4.82
C SER A 124 4.44 20.14 3.62
N PRO A 125 5.56 20.80 3.28
CA PRO A 125 6.33 20.53 2.06
C PRO A 125 6.80 19.09 1.87
N ASP A 126 7.08 18.38 2.97
CA ASP A 126 7.55 17.00 2.95
C ASP A 126 6.40 15.97 3.10
N ALA A 127 5.15 16.42 3.23
CA ALA A 127 4.01 15.55 3.39
C ALA A 127 3.70 14.79 2.09
N SER A 128 3.33 13.51 2.24
CA SER A 128 2.83 12.69 1.14
C SER A 128 1.30 12.63 1.18
N PRO A 129 0.59 13.06 0.12
CA PRO A 129 -0.80 12.70 -0.09
C PRO A 129 -0.92 11.18 -0.26
N VAL A 130 -1.82 10.54 0.48
CA VAL A 130 -2.04 9.09 0.44
C VAL A 130 -3.48 8.80 0.06
N PHE A 131 -3.70 8.26 -1.13
CA PHE A 131 -5.03 7.93 -1.60
C PHE A 131 -5.52 6.60 -1.01
N PHE A 132 -6.63 6.64 -0.28
CA PHE A 132 -7.29 5.45 0.25
C PHE A 132 -8.08 4.76 -0.87
N MET A 133 -7.46 3.79 -1.56
CA MET A 133 -8.15 2.98 -2.55
C MET A 133 -9.25 2.15 -1.89
N THR A 134 -10.50 2.59 -2.03
CA THR A 134 -11.67 1.89 -1.51
C THR A 134 -11.92 0.58 -2.26
N TRP A 135 -12.91 -0.18 -1.81
CA TRP A 135 -13.25 -1.50 -2.34
C TRP A 135 -14.55 -1.50 -3.16
N GLY A 136 -14.66 -2.45 -4.08
CA GLY A 136 -15.88 -2.71 -4.85
C GLY A 136 -17.07 -3.15 -4.00
N ARG A 137 -18.30 -2.98 -4.51
CA ARG A 137 -19.51 -3.55 -3.89
C ARG A 137 -19.42 -5.08 -3.89
N LYS A 138 -19.94 -5.74 -2.86
CA LYS A 138 -19.88 -7.21 -2.73
C LYS A 138 -20.35 -7.97 -3.97
N PHE A 139 -21.40 -7.47 -4.62
CA PHE A 139 -22.03 -8.08 -5.79
C PHE A 139 -21.88 -7.24 -7.06
N GLY A 140 -21.02 -6.22 -7.07
CA GLY A 140 -20.95 -5.26 -8.17
C GLY A 140 -22.24 -4.46 -8.35
N GLY A 141 -22.75 -4.42 -9.58
CA GLY A 141 -23.93 -3.68 -10.01
C GLY A 141 -23.63 -2.25 -10.46
N GLN A 142 -24.47 -1.72 -11.36
CA GLN A 142 -24.40 -0.33 -11.81
C GLN A 142 -24.60 0.65 -10.64
N GLN A 143 -23.66 1.58 -10.49
CA GLN A 143 -23.74 2.68 -9.53
C GLN A 143 -24.26 3.93 -10.24
N CYS A 144 -25.34 4.53 -9.73
CA CYS A 144 -25.92 5.74 -10.31
C CYS A 144 -26.13 6.81 -9.25
N ILE A 145 -25.77 8.04 -9.57
CA ILE A 145 -26.08 9.23 -8.78
C ILE A 145 -26.74 10.22 -9.74
N GLN A 146 -28.02 10.52 -9.46
CA GLN A 146 -28.88 11.26 -10.40
C GLN A 146 -28.90 10.57 -11.77
N ASP A 147 -28.65 11.31 -12.85
CA ASP A 147 -28.69 10.81 -14.23
C ASP A 147 -27.36 10.22 -14.72
N TYR A 148 -26.32 10.20 -13.87
CA TYR A 148 -24.99 9.68 -14.22
C TYR A 148 -24.75 8.33 -13.59
N CYS A 149 -24.33 7.36 -14.41
CA CYS A 149 -24.10 5.99 -14.00
C CYS A 149 -22.72 5.48 -14.41
N SER A 150 -22.20 4.52 -13.64
CA SER A 150 -21.04 3.72 -14.00
C SER A 150 -21.40 2.67 -15.06
N ALA A 151 -20.39 1.89 -15.49
CA ALA A 151 -20.66 0.59 -16.11
C ALA A 151 -21.45 -0.32 -15.14
N ASP A 152 -22.14 -1.32 -15.69
CA ASP A 152 -22.77 -2.36 -14.88
C ASP A 152 -21.72 -3.41 -14.49
N PHE A 153 -21.24 -3.32 -13.25
CA PHE A 153 -20.18 -4.19 -12.75
C PHE A 153 -20.72 -5.60 -12.48
N VAL A 154 -20.04 -6.62 -13.00
CA VAL A 154 -20.51 -8.01 -12.93
C VAL A 154 -20.36 -8.58 -11.51
N ASP A 155 -19.33 -8.13 -10.81
CA ASP A 155 -18.98 -8.56 -9.46
C ASP A 155 -18.12 -7.50 -8.76
N PHE A 156 -17.63 -7.86 -7.58
CA PHE A 156 -16.64 -7.08 -6.83
C PHE A 156 -15.41 -6.71 -7.66
N PHE A 157 -14.82 -7.67 -8.36
CA PHE A 157 -13.54 -7.51 -9.04
C PHE A 157 -13.63 -6.55 -10.22
N HIS A 158 -14.71 -6.62 -11.01
CA HIS A 158 -14.94 -5.68 -12.11
C HIS A 158 -15.06 -4.24 -11.60
N MET A 159 -15.75 -4.02 -10.48
CA MET A 159 -15.79 -2.68 -9.86
C MET A 159 -14.42 -2.28 -9.28
N GLN A 160 -13.73 -3.24 -8.66
CA GLN A 160 -12.42 -3.01 -8.06
C GLN A 160 -11.38 -2.58 -9.08
N ASP A 161 -11.37 -3.16 -10.29
CA ASP A 161 -10.48 -2.73 -11.37
C ASP A 161 -10.67 -1.25 -11.73
N THR A 162 -11.93 -0.78 -11.75
CA THR A 162 -12.25 0.63 -12.03
C THR A 162 -11.82 1.55 -10.89
N LEU A 163 -12.05 1.14 -9.64
CA LEU A 163 -11.59 1.88 -8.46
C LEU A 163 -10.06 1.95 -8.43
N ALA A 164 -9.37 0.83 -8.65
CA ALA A 164 -7.92 0.76 -8.65
C ALA A 164 -7.32 1.67 -9.73
N ALA A 165 -7.86 1.64 -10.96
CA ALA A 165 -7.43 2.53 -12.02
C ALA A 165 -7.60 4.02 -11.64
N SER A 166 -8.72 4.37 -11.02
CA SER A 166 -9.03 5.78 -10.67
C SER A 166 -8.17 6.28 -9.51
N TYR A 167 -7.98 5.47 -8.47
CA TYR A 167 -7.13 5.83 -7.33
C TYR A 167 -5.64 5.85 -7.68
N ASN A 168 -5.17 4.94 -8.54
CA ASN A 168 -3.81 4.99 -9.06
C ASN A 168 -3.59 6.24 -9.91
N HIS A 169 -4.55 6.60 -10.77
CA HIS A 169 -4.48 7.84 -11.54
C HIS A 169 -4.35 9.07 -10.64
N MET A 170 -5.18 9.16 -9.59
CA MET A 170 -5.09 10.28 -8.63
C MET A 170 -3.72 10.32 -7.95
N ALA A 171 -3.21 9.19 -7.46
CA ALA A 171 -1.90 9.11 -6.82
C ALA A 171 -0.77 9.51 -7.78
N GLU A 172 -0.74 8.94 -8.99
CA GLU A 172 0.26 9.22 -10.02
C GLU A 172 0.24 10.70 -10.47
N SER A 173 -0.96 11.30 -10.57
CA SER A 173 -1.11 12.68 -11.03
C SER A 173 -0.46 13.72 -10.13
N VAL A 174 -0.22 13.36 -8.87
CA VAL A 174 0.36 14.25 -7.86
C VAL A 174 1.64 13.71 -7.26
N ASP A 175 2.25 12.64 -7.79
CA ASP A 175 3.39 11.96 -7.15
C ASP A 175 3.10 11.62 -5.68
N GLY A 176 1.90 11.10 -5.43
CA GLY A 176 1.42 10.67 -4.12
C GLY A 176 1.46 9.15 -3.97
N LEU A 177 1.10 8.67 -2.77
CA LEU A 177 0.98 7.25 -2.48
C LEU A 177 -0.45 6.78 -2.69
N CYS A 178 -0.62 5.49 -2.99
CA CYS A 178 -1.92 4.83 -2.97
C CYS A 178 -1.88 3.69 -1.96
N ALA A 179 -2.77 3.72 -0.96
CA ALA A 179 -2.97 2.61 -0.04
C ALA A 179 -3.97 1.62 -0.66
N PRO A 180 -3.54 0.44 -1.15
CA PRO A 180 -4.32 -0.42 -2.03
C PRO A 180 -5.33 -1.32 -1.28
N VAL A 181 -6.14 -0.74 -0.39
CA VAL A 181 -7.03 -1.48 0.52
C VAL A 181 -8.03 -2.34 -0.26
N GLY A 182 -8.66 -1.80 -1.30
CA GLY A 182 -9.60 -2.58 -2.11
C GLY A 182 -8.95 -3.76 -2.83
N ASN A 183 -7.68 -3.68 -3.18
CA ASN A 183 -6.94 -4.80 -3.76
C ASN A 183 -6.61 -5.85 -2.68
N ALA A 184 -6.27 -5.43 -1.47
CA ALA A 184 -6.10 -6.34 -0.33
C ALA A 184 -7.39 -7.09 -0.02
N TRP A 185 -8.54 -6.40 -0.07
CA TRP A 185 -9.86 -7.03 0.02
C TRP A 185 -10.06 -8.07 -1.08
N GLY A 186 -9.77 -7.72 -2.34
CA GLY A 186 -9.82 -8.65 -3.46
C GLY A 186 -8.99 -9.91 -3.24
N ALA A 187 -7.76 -9.76 -2.73
CA ALA A 187 -6.86 -10.87 -2.43
C ALA A 187 -7.34 -11.75 -1.27
N ALA A 188 -8.09 -11.20 -0.32
CA ALA A 188 -8.65 -11.95 0.80
C ALA A 188 -9.93 -12.72 0.42
N ILE A 189 -10.71 -12.21 -0.55
CA ILE A 189 -11.98 -12.84 -0.96
C ILE A 189 -11.86 -13.73 -2.21
N SER A 190 -10.71 -13.75 -2.90
CA SER A 190 -10.48 -14.52 -4.13
C SER A 190 -10.82 -16.01 -4.00
N ASP A 191 -10.71 -16.55 -2.80
CA ASP A 191 -10.96 -17.96 -2.48
C ASP A 191 -12.36 -18.19 -1.87
N GLY A 192 -13.33 -17.31 -2.19
CA GLY A 192 -14.74 -17.46 -1.81
C GLY A 192 -15.16 -16.72 -0.53
N ASP A 193 -14.46 -15.65 -0.17
CA ASP A 193 -14.72 -14.78 1.00
C ASP A 193 -14.94 -15.57 2.32
N PRO A 194 -13.93 -16.29 2.84
CA PRO A 194 -14.09 -17.13 4.01
C PRO A 194 -14.42 -16.37 5.30
N ILE A 195 -14.20 -15.05 5.35
CA ILE A 195 -14.27 -14.22 6.57
C ILE A 195 -15.41 -13.18 6.53
N ASN A 196 -16.04 -12.97 5.37
CA ASN A 196 -17.03 -11.90 5.12
C ASN A 196 -16.52 -10.51 5.55
N LEU A 197 -15.84 -9.83 4.62
CA LEU A 197 -15.32 -8.48 4.85
C LEU A 197 -16.40 -7.39 4.87
N PHE A 198 -17.61 -7.71 4.43
CA PHE A 198 -18.72 -6.77 4.32
C PHE A 198 -19.64 -6.81 5.53
N SER A 199 -20.17 -5.63 5.88
CA SER A 199 -21.35 -5.52 6.71
C SER A 199 -22.61 -6.01 5.97
N ALA A 200 -23.75 -6.07 6.66
CA ALA A 200 -25.01 -6.56 6.10
C ALA A 200 -25.52 -5.75 4.90
N ASP A 201 -25.05 -4.51 4.73
CA ASP A 201 -25.41 -3.64 3.61
C ASP A 201 -24.59 -3.89 2.33
N ASN A 202 -23.66 -4.86 2.35
CA ASN A 202 -22.81 -5.23 1.22
C ASN A 202 -21.90 -4.10 0.70
N SER A 203 -21.67 -3.09 1.55
CA SER A 203 -20.93 -1.86 1.26
C SER A 203 -19.91 -1.57 2.35
N HIS A 204 -20.37 -1.27 3.57
CA HIS A 204 -19.51 -0.89 4.68
C HIS A 204 -18.68 -2.08 5.17
N PRO A 205 -17.54 -1.81 5.85
CA PRO A 205 -16.69 -2.88 6.32
C PRO A 205 -17.25 -3.58 7.56
N SER A 206 -17.09 -4.90 7.61
CA SER A 206 -17.11 -5.63 8.88
C SER A 206 -15.85 -5.29 9.69
N LEU A 207 -15.77 -5.76 10.94
CA LEU A 207 -14.56 -5.60 11.75
C LEU A 207 -13.32 -6.17 11.05
N ALA A 208 -13.46 -7.33 10.40
CA ALA A 208 -12.39 -7.96 9.62
C ALA A 208 -12.00 -7.11 8.39
N GLY A 209 -12.98 -6.52 7.70
CA GLY A 209 -12.73 -5.61 6.58
C GLY A 209 -11.96 -4.36 7.01
N THR A 210 -12.30 -3.76 8.15
CA THR A 210 -11.56 -2.63 8.73
C THR A 210 -10.16 -3.06 9.17
N TYR A 211 -10.01 -4.23 9.78
CA TYR A 211 -8.70 -4.72 10.21
C TYR A 211 -7.75 -4.94 9.03
N LEU A 212 -8.25 -5.50 7.92
CA LEU A 212 -7.47 -5.62 6.68
C LEU A 212 -7.05 -4.25 6.15
N ALA A 213 -7.95 -3.26 6.17
CA ALA A 213 -7.61 -1.89 5.81
C ALA A 213 -6.52 -1.32 6.71
N ALA A 214 -6.57 -1.55 8.01
CA ALA A 214 -5.56 -1.10 8.96
C ALA A 214 -4.18 -1.73 8.68
N CYS A 215 -4.14 -3.03 8.37
CA CYS A 215 -2.91 -3.74 7.97
C CYS A 215 -2.31 -3.11 6.71
N THR A 216 -3.14 -2.83 5.69
CA THR A 216 -2.71 -2.21 4.44
C THR A 216 -2.18 -0.80 4.67
N PHE A 217 -2.87 0.02 5.46
CA PHE A 217 -2.41 1.37 5.81
C PHE A 217 -1.08 1.34 6.54
N TYR A 218 -0.93 0.50 7.57
CA TYR A 218 0.35 0.37 8.28
C TYR A 218 1.49 0.04 7.30
N ALA A 219 1.29 -0.94 6.43
CA ALA A 219 2.31 -1.34 5.45
C ALA A 219 2.65 -0.21 4.45
N THR A 220 1.63 0.52 3.97
CA THR A 220 1.82 1.66 3.04
C THR A 220 2.53 2.84 3.71
N LEU A 221 2.16 3.19 4.94
CA LEU A 221 2.67 4.38 5.64
C LEU A 221 4.09 4.16 6.19
N THR A 222 4.39 2.95 6.67
CA THR A 222 5.69 2.66 7.31
C THR A 222 6.69 2.00 6.36
N GLY A 223 6.22 1.39 5.28
CA GLY A 223 7.06 0.54 4.42
C GLY A 223 7.46 -0.79 5.06
N ASN A 224 6.91 -1.13 6.24
CA ASN A 224 7.21 -2.36 6.98
C ASN A 224 6.11 -3.41 6.77
N SER A 225 6.49 -4.69 6.92
CA SER A 225 5.53 -5.80 6.88
C SER A 225 4.51 -5.69 8.03
N PRO A 226 3.19 -5.85 7.78
CA PRO A 226 2.17 -5.91 8.82
C PRO A 226 2.13 -7.28 9.53
N GLU A 227 2.85 -8.30 9.04
CA GLU A 227 2.82 -9.64 9.61
C GLU A 227 3.44 -9.71 11.01
N GLY A 228 2.80 -10.48 11.89
CA GLY A 228 3.26 -10.69 13.27
C GLY A 228 2.75 -9.62 14.25
N CYS A 229 1.88 -8.71 13.81
CA CYS A 229 1.25 -7.76 14.71
C CYS A 229 0.40 -8.46 15.76
N THR A 230 0.64 -8.12 17.03
CA THR A 230 -0.05 -8.73 18.18
C THR A 230 -1.42 -8.10 18.45
N TYR A 231 -1.68 -6.91 17.92
CA TYR A 231 -2.99 -6.28 17.96
C TYR A 231 -3.88 -6.87 16.86
N ASN A 232 -4.99 -7.51 17.25
CA ASN A 232 -5.92 -8.20 16.35
C ASN A 232 -7.34 -7.60 16.34
N ALA A 233 -7.55 -6.45 17.01
CA ALA A 233 -8.85 -5.80 17.15
C ALA A 233 -9.99 -6.70 17.69
N GLY A 234 -9.66 -7.78 18.41
CA GLY A 234 -10.63 -8.76 18.90
C GLY A 234 -11.01 -9.87 17.92
N LEU A 235 -10.36 -9.95 16.75
CA LEU A 235 -10.48 -11.07 15.82
C LEU A 235 -9.77 -12.31 16.34
N ASP A 236 -10.15 -13.47 15.79
CA ASP A 236 -9.39 -14.70 15.97
C ASP A 236 -7.95 -14.53 15.42
N GLY A 237 -6.97 -15.14 16.09
CA GLY A 237 -5.56 -14.98 15.76
C GLY A 237 -5.20 -15.47 14.36
N ASP A 238 -5.79 -16.57 13.90
CA ASP A 238 -5.53 -17.12 12.57
C ASP A 238 -6.16 -16.24 11.48
N ILE A 239 -7.35 -15.69 11.75
CA ILE A 239 -8.00 -14.71 10.88
C ILE A 239 -7.15 -13.44 10.79
N ALA A 240 -6.68 -12.91 11.91
CA ALA A 240 -5.86 -11.70 11.92
C ALA A 240 -4.55 -11.91 11.13
N LEU A 241 -3.84 -13.02 11.35
CA LEU A 241 -2.62 -13.35 10.63
C LEU A 241 -2.88 -13.48 9.12
N PHE A 242 -3.96 -14.15 8.72
CA PHE A 242 -4.34 -14.25 7.32
C PHE A 242 -4.54 -12.86 6.68
N LEU A 243 -5.24 -11.94 7.37
CA LEU A 243 -5.48 -10.59 6.86
C LEU A 243 -4.18 -9.77 6.78
N GLN A 244 -3.27 -9.92 7.74
CA GLN A 244 -1.93 -9.31 7.69
C GLN A 244 -1.16 -9.79 6.46
N GLN A 245 -1.14 -11.10 6.21
CA GLN A 245 -0.47 -11.70 5.04
C GLN A 245 -1.06 -11.20 3.73
N LYS A 246 -2.38 -11.04 3.64
CA LYS A 246 -3.03 -10.48 2.43
C LYS A 246 -2.63 -9.03 2.21
N ALA A 247 -2.63 -8.20 3.26
CA ALA A 247 -2.14 -6.83 3.16
C ALA A 247 -0.67 -6.75 2.74
N ASP A 248 0.22 -7.53 3.37
CA ASP A 248 1.64 -7.62 3.01
C ASP A 248 1.81 -7.98 1.53
N SER A 249 1.14 -9.06 1.12
CA SER A 249 1.22 -9.57 -0.24
C SER A 249 0.82 -8.49 -1.24
N VAL A 250 -0.23 -7.69 -0.99
CA VAL A 250 -0.68 -6.67 -1.94
C VAL A 250 0.24 -5.45 -1.94
N VAL A 251 0.61 -4.91 -0.78
CA VAL A 251 1.43 -3.69 -0.69
C VAL A 251 2.84 -3.91 -1.22
N PHE A 252 3.41 -5.09 -0.98
CA PHE A 252 4.77 -5.41 -1.40
C PHE A 252 4.83 -6.29 -2.66
N SER A 253 3.68 -6.73 -3.20
CA SER A 253 3.61 -7.27 -4.56
C SER A 253 3.80 -6.17 -5.58
N VAL A 254 4.55 -6.46 -6.64
CA VAL A 254 4.57 -5.57 -7.80
C VAL A 254 3.30 -5.79 -8.61
N ASN A 255 2.65 -4.68 -8.95
CA ASN A 255 1.67 -4.60 -10.02
C ASN A 255 2.39 -4.70 -11.40
N THR A 256 3.18 -5.74 -11.62
CA THR A 256 3.37 -6.26 -12.97
C THR A 256 2.07 -6.98 -13.28
N GLY A 257 1.42 -6.79 -14.44
CA GLY A 257 0.22 -7.54 -14.85
C GLY A 257 0.48 -9.05 -14.98
N ALA A 258 0.80 -9.68 -13.87
CA ALA A 258 1.49 -10.94 -13.71
C ALA A 258 0.98 -11.48 -12.37
N SER A 259 0.10 -12.46 -12.46
CA SER A 259 -0.32 -13.27 -11.32
C SER A 259 0.93 -13.77 -10.58
N LEU A 260 1.10 -13.33 -9.33
CA LEU A 260 1.99 -13.98 -8.36
C LEU A 260 1.50 -15.43 -8.27
N ILE A 261 2.28 -16.34 -8.86
CA ILE A 261 1.97 -17.76 -8.80
C ILE A 261 2.90 -18.37 -7.76
N GLU A 262 2.29 -18.83 -6.68
CA GLU A 262 2.80 -19.82 -5.74
C GLU A 262 3.11 -21.19 -6.38
N GLU A 263 2.78 -21.43 -7.65
CA GLU A 263 2.93 -22.75 -8.31
C GLU A 263 4.25 -23.02 -9.04
N GLN A 264 5.24 -22.12 -9.04
CA GLN A 264 6.58 -22.47 -9.54
C GLN A 264 7.61 -22.20 -8.45
N LYS A 265 8.16 -23.27 -7.88
CA LYS A 265 9.21 -23.30 -6.84
C LYS A 265 10.53 -22.68 -7.33
N VAL A 266 10.49 -21.43 -7.74
CA VAL A 266 11.66 -20.63 -8.10
C VAL A 266 12.29 -20.18 -6.79
N LYS A 267 13.54 -20.57 -6.54
CA LYS A 267 14.26 -20.12 -5.35
C LYS A 267 15.19 -18.98 -5.71
N ILE A 268 15.30 -18.01 -4.82
CA ILE A 268 16.17 -16.85 -5.00
C ILE A 268 17.06 -16.67 -3.78
N TYR A 269 18.38 -16.58 -3.99
CA TYR A 269 19.33 -16.43 -2.90
C TYR A 269 20.70 -15.91 -3.40
N PRO A 270 21.48 -15.21 -2.56
CA PRO A 270 21.03 -14.62 -1.30
C PRO A 270 19.98 -13.53 -1.58
N ASN A 271 19.09 -13.30 -0.62
CA ASN A 271 18.12 -12.21 -0.63
C ASN A 271 17.88 -11.80 0.84
N PRO A 272 18.52 -10.73 1.35
CA PRO A 272 19.20 -9.67 0.61
C PRO A 272 20.46 -10.11 -0.14
N ALA A 273 20.78 -9.43 -1.24
CA ALA A 273 21.95 -9.68 -2.09
C ALA A 273 22.90 -8.49 -2.10
N ASN A 274 24.21 -8.75 -2.05
CA ASN A 274 25.22 -7.68 -2.01
C ASN A 274 26.00 -7.54 -3.33
N SER A 275 26.13 -8.64 -4.09
CA SER A 275 26.92 -8.65 -5.33
C SER A 275 26.30 -9.48 -6.43
N ASN A 276 25.68 -10.61 -6.07
CA ASN A 276 25.01 -11.48 -7.02
C ASN A 276 23.72 -12.03 -6.42
N VAL A 277 22.73 -12.22 -7.28
CA VAL A 277 21.53 -13.01 -7.01
C VAL A 277 21.56 -14.28 -7.85
N HIS A 278 21.32 -15.42 -7.21
CA HIS A 278 21.07 -16.70 -7.86
C HIS A 278 19.57 -16.98 -7.91
N ILE A 279 19.10 -17.45 -9.06
CA ILE A 279 17.74 -17.92 -9.26
C ILE A 279 17.79 -19.38 -9.68
N GLU A 280 17.24 -20.30 -8.88
CA GLU A 280 17.01 -21.68 -9.29
C GLU A 280 15.68 -21.79 -10.03
N LEU A 281 15.73 -22.22 -11.29
CA LEU A 281 14.55 -22.43 -12.11
C LEU A 281 14.04 -23.87 -11.95
N PRO A 282 12.72 -24.08 -11.86
CA PRO A 282 12.14 -25.42 -11.83
C PRO A 282 12.53 -26.23 -13.07
N LYS A 283 12.80 -27.53 -12.89
CA LYS A 283 13.04 -28.43 -14.02
C LYS A 283 11.84 -28.40 -14.97
N GLY A 284 12.12 -28.19 -16.26
CA GLY A 284 11.08 -28.13 -17.29
C GLY A 284 10.32 -26.81 -17.36
N HIS A 285 10.84 -25.73 -16.75
CA HIS A 285 10.28 -24.38 -16.92
C HIS A 285 10.14 -23.99 -18.39
N ASN A 286 9.21 -23.07 -18.68
CA ASN A 286 8.96 -22.55 -20.01
C ASN A 286 9.40 -21.08 -20.17
N PHE A 287 10.09 -20.51 -19.18
CA PHE A 287 10.63 -19.15 -19.26
C PHE A 287 11.60 -19.00 -20.45
N LYS A 288 11.51 -17.84 -21.10
CA LYS A 288 12.23 -17.46 -22.31
C LYS A 288 13.15 -16.27 -22.11
N ARG A 289 12.85 -15.42 -21.14
CA ARG A 289 13.57 -14.19 -20.85
C ARG A 289 13.39 -13.80 -19.40
N PHE A 290 14.32 -13.04 -18.83
CA PHE A 290 14.08 -12.28 -17.62
C PHE A 290 14.32 -10.78 -17.78
N GLU A 291 13.71 -10.00 -16.89
CA GLU A 291 13.92 -8.56 -16.76
C GLU A 291 14.17 -8.22 -15.29
N LEU A 292 15.25 -7.49 -15.00
CA LEU A 292 15.46 -6.85 -13.72
C LEU A 292 14.89 -5.43 -13.76
N LYS A 293 14.00 -5.12 -12.83
CA LYS A 293 13.32 -3.83 -12.68
C LYS A 293 13.60 -3.22 -11.32
N ASN A 294 13.62 -1.89 -11.25
CA ASN A 294 13.58 -1.19 -9.96
C ASN A 294 12.16 -1.15 -9.38
N SER A 295 12.02 -0.57 -8.19
CA SER A 295 10.74 -0.43 -7.47
C SER A 295 9.64 0.32 -8.24
N ILE A 296 10.00 1.19 -9.18
CA ILE A 296 9.05 1.94 -10.03
C ILE A 296 8.75 1.24 -11.36
N GLY A 297 9.16 -0.03 -11.53
CA GLY A 297 8.87 -0.83 -12.73
C GLY A 297 9.73 -0.53 -13.96
N LYS A 298 10.75 0.33 -13.85
CA LYS A 298 11.70 0.60 -14.94
C LYS A 298 12.65 -0.59 -15.10
N THR A 299 12.72 -1.13 -16.32
CA THR A 299 13.69 -2.17 -16.68
C THR A 299 15.11 -1.60 -16.67
N LEU A 300 15.97 -2.19 -15.84
CA LEU A 300 17.39 -1.88 -15.74
C LEU A 300 18.21 -2.81 -16.60
N PHE A 301 17.85 -4.09 -16.62
CA PHE A 301 18.57 -5.14 -17.31
C PHE A 301 17.61 -6.24 -17.77
N CYS A 302 17.96 -6.98 -18.82
CA CYS A 302 17.17 -8.08 -19.33
C CYS A 302 18.03 -9.03 -20.18
N ASP A 303 17.72 -10.32 -20.15
CA ASP A 303 18.43 -11.33 -20.95
C ASP A 303 17.56 -12.56 -21.22
N ASP A 304 17.91 -13.34 -22.24
CA ASP A 304 17.20 -14.55 -22.62
C ASP A 304 17.51 -15.72 -21.66
N ILE A 305 16.52 -16.60 -21.47
CA ILE A 305 16.66 -17.85 -20.72
C ILE A 305 16.62 -19.00 -21.70
N TYR A 306 17.72 -19.73 -21.81
CA TYR A 306 17.82 -20.90 -22.66
C TYR A 306 17.20 -22.13 -21.98
N ARG A 307 16.60 -23.02 -22.78
CA ARG A 307 15.83 -24.18 -22.30
C ARG A 307 16.62 -25.13 -21.38
N GLU A 308 17.94 -25.15 -21.51
CA GLU A 308 18.85 -26.01 -20.73
C GLU A 308 19.24 -25.38 -19.37
N GLN A 309 19.01 -24.07 -19.18
CA GLN A 309 19.44 -23.33 -18.00
C GLN A 309 18.50 -23.59 -16.82
N ASN A 310 18.97 -24.31 -15.81
CA ASN A 310 18.21 -24.52 -14.56
C ASN A 310 18.55 -23.48 -13.48
N SER A 311 19.43 -22.53 -13.77
CA SER A 311 19.77 -21.45 -12.85
C SER A 311 20.25 -20.20 -13.56
N LEU A 312 19.97 -19.04 -12.99
CA LEU A 312 20.49 -17.74 -13.41
C LEU A 312 21.39 -17.16 -12.32
N ARG A 313 22.40 -16.40 -12.73
CA ARG A 313 23.23 -15.59 -11.84
C ARG A 313 23.27 -14.18 -12.39
N ILE A 314 22.81 -13.22 -11.59
CA ILE A 314 22.69 -11.80 -11.98
C ILE A 314 23.60 -11.01 -11.06
N SER A 315 24.53 -10.23 -11.63
CA SER A 315 25.32 -9.27 -10.86
C SER A 315 24.46 -8.05 -10.52
N VAL A 316 24.60 -7.57 -9.29
CA VAL A 316 23.87 -6.44 -8.72
C VAL A 316 24.83 -5.41 -8.11
N ASP A 317 26.12 -5.52 -8.41
CA ASP A 317 27.19 -4.70 -7.82
C ASP A 317 27.04 -3.19 -8.13
N ASP A 318 26.44 -2.86 -9.27
CA ASP A 318 26.24 -1.48 -9.71
C ASP A 318 24.89 -0.88 -9.25
N LEU A 319 24.13 -1.61 -8.44
CA LEU A 319 22.81 -1.18 -7.97
C LEU A 319 22.91 -0.50 -6.60
N ILE A 320 22.07 0.50 -6.40
CA ILE A 320 21.91 1.12 -5.08
C ILE A 320 21.13 0.18 -4.14
N GLY A 321 21.37 0.26 -2.84
CA GLY A 321 20.63 -0.53 -1.87
C GLY A 321 19.13 -0.21 -1.94
N GLY A 322 18.29 -1.24 -1.95
CA GLY A 322 16.85 -1.07 -2.13
C GLY A 322 16.15 -2.29 -2.73
N ILE A 323 14.87 -2.11 -3.05
CA ILE A 323 14.01 -3.18 -3.57
C ILE A 323 14.03 -3.19 -5.10
N TYR A 324 14.22 -4.37 -5.66
CA TYR A 324 14.19 -4.64 -7.10
C TYR A 324 13.37 -5.90 -7.37
N PHE A 325 13.06 -6.13 -8.65
CA PHE A 325 12.23 -7.25 -9.07
C PHE A 325 12.79 -7.92 -10.31
N ILE A 326 12.83 -9.25 -10.30
CA ILE A 326 13.18 -10.05 -11.47
C ILE A 326 11.92 -10.68 -12.03
N ASN A 327 11.53 -10.25 -13.23
CA ASN A 327 10.44 -10.83 -13.98
C ASN A 327 10.96 -11.98 -14.84
N LEU A 328 10.46 -13.19 -14.63
CA LEU A 328 10.64 -14.34 -15.51
C LEU A 328 9.48 -14.41 -16.50
N ILE A 329 9.78 -14.34 -17.79
CA ILE A 329 8.79 -14.20 -18.86
C ILE A 329 8.70 -15.52 -19.63
N SER A 330 7.48 -16.03 -19.78
CA SER A 330 7.11 -17.15 -20.65
C SER A 330 6.13 -16.66 -21.74
N ALA A 331 5.77 -17.54 -22.69
CA ALA A 331 4.88 -17.15 -23.80
C ALA A 331 3.48 -16.68 -23.36
N SER A 332 3.01 -17.13 -22.20
CA SER A 332 1.66 -16.83 -21.69
C SER A 332 1.64 -16.13 -20.34
N LYS A 333 2.80 -15.95 -19.70
CA LYS A 333 2.86 -15.49 -18.31
C LYS A 333 4.18 -14.80 -17.97
N VAL A 334 4.07 -13.75 -17.16
CA VAL A 334 5.20 -13.16 -16.42
C VAL A 334 5.12 -13.60 -14.96
N SER A 335 6.26 -13.85 -14.32
CA SER A 335 6.35 -14.15 -12.89
C SER A 335 7.41 -13.25 -12.24
N ALA A 336 7.02 -12.43 -11.26
CA ALA A 336 7.92 -11.48 -10.62
C ALA A 336 8.50 -12.05 -9.31
N LEU A 337 9.79 -11.82 -9.06
CA LEU A 337 10.51 -12.21 -7.86
C LEU A 337 11.10 -10.97 -7.20
N LYS A 338 10.79 -10.71 -5.93
CA LYS A 338 11.38 -9.60 -5.17
C LYS A 338 12.81 -9.93 -4.75
N ILE A 339 13.72 -8.99 -4.97
CA ILE A 339 15.07 -9.00 -4.40
C ILE A 339 15.31 -7.71 -3.62
N LEU A 340 15.98 -7.83 -2.48
CA LEU A 340 16.50 -6.73 -1.70
C LEU A 340 18.00 -6.67 -1.93
N ILE A 341 18.51 -5.52 -2.38
CA ILE A 341 19.95 -5.27 -2.49
C ILE A 341 20.42 -4.60 -1.21
N ALA A 342 21.40 -5.21 -0.55
CA ALA A 342 22.05 -4.67 0.64
C ALA A 342 23.46 -4.21 0.27
N ASN A 343 23.72 -2.92 0.43
CA ASN A 343 25.02 -2.30 0.18
C ASN A 343 25.83 -2.15 1.48
#